data_AF-A0AAW5U1J3-F1
#
_entry.id   AF-A0AAW5U1J3-F1
#
_cell.length_a   1.000
_cell.length_b   1.000
_cell.length_c   1.000
_cell.angle_alpha   90.00
_cell.angle_beta   90.00
_cell.angle_gamma   90.00
#
_symmetry.space_group_name_H-M   'P 1'
#
loop_
_entity.id
_entity.type
_entity.pdbx_description
1 polymer ?
#
loop_
_entity_poly.entity_id
_entity_poly.type
_entity_poly.pdbx_seq_one_letter_code
_entity_poly.pdbx_strand_id
1 'polypeptide(L)'
;MLDRQEYDDLMSYLKPVFKKIWAHENDERQKVGKSLDAFQFGFPINNIWLYLTEKNGEKFYIIFNVSFFSMISDQIKQAQTQYPENFGTGNADDVMDALYQVSNYKGLGDKNAYLDYLVDHCCCYVVYRVNGEFGDVLRIDLLRAIKPNINTPEKNDVVGGLLHVLKHFSLNGKNLATGTDKNDVFDVSHIIYLIAMAFRQKRTVKGSSCKYEALQKLQSGTGHAVFYRNPDTGVYYLNTYFYDKRYL
;
A
#
# COMPACT_ATOMS: atom_id res chain seq x y z
N MET A 1 20.60 -10.04 -4.92
CA MET A 1 20.91 -8.70 -4.36
C MET A 1 20.90 -7.72 -5.53
N LEU A 2 20.25 -6.57 -5.39
CA LEU A 2 20.23 -5.56 -6.44
C LEU A 2 21.64 -4.97 -6.59
N ASP A 3 22.23 -5.03 -7.78
CA ASP A 3 23.50 -4.35 -8.03
C ASP A 3 23.31 -2.86 -8.37
N ARG A 4 24.40 -2.12 -8.46
CA ARG A 4 24.35 -0.68 -8.71
C ARG A 4 23.82 -0.33 -10.09
N GLN A 5 24.18 -1.09 -11.13
CA GLN A 5 23.69 -0.83 -12.49
C GLN A 5 22.18 -1.07 -12.55
N GLU A 6 21.69 -2.14 -11.93
CA GLU A 6 20.28 -2.46 -11.87
C GLU A 6 19.48 -1.40 -11.09
N TYR A 7 20.06 -0.87 -10.01
CA TYR A 7 19.51 0.27 -9.29
C TYR A 7 19.43 1.52 -10.16
N ASP A 8 20.51 1.88 -10.86
CA ASP A 8 20.57 3.07 -11.70
C ASP A 8 19.57 2.98 -12.87
N ASP A 9 19.46 1.81 -13.51
CA ASP A 9 18.45 1.50 -14.53
C ASP A 9 17.02 1.73 -14.00
N LEU A 10 16.71 1.15 -12.82
CA LEU A 10 15.40 1.24 -12.19
C LEU A 10 15.04 2.68 -11.83
N MET A 11 15.98 3.42 -11.22
CA MET A 11 15.76 4.82 -10.86
C MET A 11 15.63 5.72 -12.09
N SER A 12 16.40 5.46 -13.15
CA SER A 12 16.29 6.16 -14.43
C SER A 12 14.89 6.00 -15.04
N TYR A 13 14.37 4.76 -15.04
CA TYR A 13 13.01 4.46 -15.49
C TYR A 13 11.94 5.15 -14.63
N LEU A 14 12.07 5.10 -13.31
CA LEU A 14 11.03 5.60 -12.39
C LEU A 14 11.01 7.11 -12.22
N LYS A 15 12.14 7.81 -12.40
CA LYS A 15 12.21 9.26 -12.23
C LYS A 15 11.13 10.03 -13.01
N PRO A 16 10.91 9.80 -14.33
CA PRO A 16 9.82 10.46 -15.04
C PRO A 16 8.43 10.03 -14.55
N VAL A 17 8.25 8.79 -14.10
CA VAL A 17 6.98 8.31 -13.54
C VAL A 17 6.66 9.04 -12.24
N PHE A 18 7.61 9.12 -11.31
CA PHE A 18 7.45 9.83 -10.04
C PHE A 18 7.17 11.31 -10.24
N LYS A 19 7.81 11.96 -11.23
CA LYS A 19 7.50 13.36 -11.56
C LYS A 19 6.05 13.55 -11.98
N LYS A 20 5.50 12.64 -12.79
CA LYS A 20 4.08 12.69 -13.21
C LYS A 20 3.15 12.50 -12.02
N ILE A 21 3.44 11.53 -11.15
CA ILE A 21 2.68 11.30 -9.91
C ILE A 21 2.69 12.57 -9.06
N TRP A 22 3.87 13.11 -8.77
CA TRP A 22 4.01 14.30 -7.92
C TRP A 22 3.27 15.52 -8.48
N ALA A 23 3.39 15.77 -9.79
CA ALA A 23 2.67 16.87 -10.44
C ALA A 23 1.15 16.69 -10.32
N HIS A 24 0.63 15.51 -10.66
CA HIS A 24 -0.79 15.20 -10.56
C HIS A 24 -1.31 15.34 -9.13
N GLU A 25 -0.60 14.80 -8.14
CA GLU A 25 -1.03 14.93 -6.74
C GLU A 25 -0.97 16.37 -6.24
N ASN A 26 0.01 17.16 -6.68
CA ASN A 26 0.04 18.58 -6.36
C ASN A 26 -1.10 19.36 -6.99
N ASP A 27 -1.52 19.02 -8.21
CA ASP A 27 -2.71 19.59 -8.83
C ASP A 27 -3.97 19.26 -7.99
N GLU A 28 -4.08 18.04 -7.47
CA GLU A 28 -5.17 17.66 -6.55
C GLU A 28 -5.09 18.38 -5.20
N ARG A 29 -3.89 18.56 -4.62
CA ARG A 29 -3.69 19.30 -3.36
C ARG A 29 -4.06 20.78 -3.50
N GLN A 30 -3.74 21.40 -4.63
CA GLN A 30 -4.06 22.80 -4.88
C GLN A 30 -5.57 23.07 -4.86
N LYS A 31 -6.40 22.09 -5.27
CA LYS A 31 -7.88 22.21 -5.19
C LYS A 31 -8.39 22.38 -3.76
N VAL A 32 -7.63 21.97 -2.76
CA VAL A 32 -7.95 22.11 -1.33
C VAL A 32 -7.01 23.09 -0.62
N GLY A 33 -6.29 23.93 -1.36
CA GLY A 33 -5.40 24.95 -0.81
C GLY A 33 -4.12 24.40 -0.15
N LYS A 34 -3.71 23.18 -0.49
CA LYS A 34 -2.44 22.57 -0.04
C LYS A 34 -1.43 22.48 -1.21
N SER A 35 -0.14 22.37 -0.90
CA SER A 35 0.91 22.02 -1.86
C SER A 35 1.99 21.19 -1.19
N LEU A 36 2.71 20.38 -1.98
CA LEU A 36 3.94 19.73 -1.53
C LEU A 36 5.12 20.29 -2.33
N ASP A 37 5.94 21.10 -1.68
CA ASP A 37 7.02 21.83 -2.37
C ASP A 37 8.26 20.97 -2.66
N ALA A 38 8.31 19.75 -2.11
CA ALA A 38 9.41 18.82 -2.27
C ALA A 38 9.02 17.65 -3.18
N PHE A 39 9.81 17.44 -4.23
CA PHE A 39 9.76 16.22 -5.05
C PHE A 39 10.79 15.21 -4.52
N GLN A 40 10.33 14.10 -3.94
CA GLN A 40 11.19 13.01 -3.53
C GLN A 40 11.45 12.06 -4.70
N PHE A 41 12.72 11.82 -5.02
CA PHE A 41 13.16 10.75 -5.91
C PHE A 41 14.43 10.11 -5.37
N GLY A 42 14.67 8.85 -5.76
CA GLY A 42 15.74 8.05 -5.19
C GLY A 42 15.31 7.40 -3.88
N PHE A 43 15.58 6.11 -3.77
CA PHE A 43 15.25 5.30 -2.60
C PHE A 43 16.51 4.58 -2.15
N PRO A 44 16.75 4.45 -0.84
CA PRO A 44 17.87 3.66 -0.35
C PRO A 44 17.84 2.24 -0.95
N ILE A 45 18.97 1.73 -1.44
CA ILE A 45 19.03 0.42 -2.10
C ILE A 45 18.57 -0.72 -1.19
N ASN A 46 18.79 -0.59 0.13
CA ASN A 46 18.32 -1.51 1.16
C ASN A 46 16.80 -1.51 1.35
N ASN A 47 16.10 -0.48 0.85
CA ASN A 47 14.64 -0.41 0.84
C ASN A 47 14.05 -0.89 -0.50
N ILE A 48 14.85 -1.58 -1.33
CA ILE A 48 14.39 -2.18 -2.58
C ILE A 48 14.55 -3.69 -2.48
N TRP A 49 13.42 -4.38 -2.52
CA TRP A 49 13.39 -5.83 -2.55
C TRP A 49 13.21 -6.31 -3.98
N LEU A 50 14.14 -7.12 -4.45
CA LEU A 50 14.12 -7.75 -5.78
C LEU A 50 13.63 -9.19 -5.64
N TYR A 51 12.60 -9.52 -6.42
CA TYR A 51 12.03 -10.86 -6.51
C TYR A 51 12.16 -11.39 -7.94
N LEU A 52 12.60 -12.65 -8.06
CA LEU A 52 12.57 -13.40 -9.30
C LEU A 52 11.27 -14.19 -9.37
N THR A 53 10.61 -14.19 -10.52
CA THR A 53 9.43 -15.03 -10.73
C THR A 53 9.84 -16.39 -11.30
N GLU A 54 8.90 -17.35 -11.31
CA GLU A 54 9.10 -18.65 -11.96
C GLU A 54 9.26 -18.56 -13.48
N LYS A 55 8.88 -17.43 -14.10
CA LYS A 55 9.08 -17.22 -15.54
C LYS A 55 10.46 -16.64 -15.78
N ASN A 56 11.26 -17.34 -16.58
CA ASN A 56 12.57 -16.87 -17.01
C ASN A 56 12.47 -15.46 -17.62
N GLY A 57 13.39 -14.58 -17.19
CA GLY A 57 13.45 -13.20 -17.66
C GLY A 57 12.45 -12.24 -17.00
N GLU A 58 11.62 -12.71 -16.07
CA GLU A 58 10.67 -11.87 -15.34
C GLU A 58 11.04 -11.72 -13.86
N LYS A 59 11.17 -10.46 -13.44
CA LYS A 59 11.42 -10.05 -12.06
C LYS A 59 10.58 -8.85 -11.68
N PHE A 60 10.46 -8.59 -10.39
CA PHE A 60 9.82 -7.37 -9.90
C PHE A 60 10.54 -6.80 -8.69
N TYR A 61 10.35 -5.50 -8.50
CA TYR A 61 10.93 -4.72 -7.42
C TYR A 61 9.81 -4.22 -6.54
N ILE A 62 9.97 -4.33 -5.22
CA ILE A 62 9.18 -3.60 -4.24
C ILE A 62 10.07 -2.52 -3.64
N ILE A 63 9.66 -1.26 -3.80
CA ILE A 63 10.45 -0.08 -3.43
C ILE A 63 9.71 0.62 -2.29
N PHE A 64 10.26 0.56 -1.09
CA PHE A 64 9.62 1.12 0.09
C PHE A 64 10.10 2.55 0.36
N ASN A 65 9.16 3.48 0.56
CA ASN A 65 9.47 4.66 1.35
C ASN A 65 9.90 4.21 2.76
N VAL A 66 10.89 4.90 3.35
CA VAL A 66 11.44 4.56 4.68
C VAL A 66 10.35 4.44 5.74
N SER A 67 9.39 5.35 5.73
CA SER A 67 8.32 5.41 6.73
C SER A 67 7.29 4.32 6.49
N PHE A 68 6.99 4.02 5.23
CA PHE A 68 6.17 2.87 4.88
C PHE A 68 6.84 1.57 5.33
N PHE A 69 8.15 1.41 5.10
CA PHE A 69 8.91 0.25 5.54
C PHE A 69 8.87 0.09 7.06
N SER A 70 9.16 1.16 7.80
CA SER A 70 9.10 1.16 9.27
C SER A 70 7.70 0.78 9.78
N MET A 71 6.64 1.26 9.12
CA MET A 71 5.26 0.96 9.48
C MET A 71 4.96 -0.55 9.41
N ILE A 72 5.31 -1.18 8.30
CA ILE A 72 4.99 -2.60 8.03
C ILE A 72 5.93 -3.56 8.77
N SER A 73 7.17 -3.15 9.02
CA SER A 73 8.15 -4.01 9.69
C SER A 73 7.99 -4.02 11.21
N ASP A 74 7.43 -2.95 11.79
CA ASP A 74 7.49 -2.76 13.24
C ASP A 74 6.26 -2.05 13.83
N GLN A 75 5.93 -0.83 13.38
CA GLN A 75 4.98 0.03 14.10
C GLN A 75 3.57 -0.57 14.24
N ILE A 76 3.05 -1.23 13.20
CA ILE A 76 1.74 -1.91 13.28
C ILE A 76 1.74 -2.99 14.37
N LYS A 77 2.81 -3.79 14.43
CA LYS A 77 2.96 -4.85 15.43
C LYS A 77 3.10 -4.28 16.84
N GLN A 78 3.84 -3.19 16.99
CA GLN A 78 3.98 -2.50 18.28
C GLN A 78 2.65 -1.93 18.75
N ALA A 79 1.93 -1.22 17.87
CA ALA A 79 0.61 -0.66 18.17
C ALA A 79 -0.38 -1.76 18.59
N GLN A 80 -0.43 -2.87 17.85
CA GLN A 80 -1.29 -4.02 18.18
C GLN A 80 -0.91 -4.69 19.51
N THR A 81 0.38 -4.66 19.88
CA THR A 81 0.86 -5.25 21.13
C THR A 81 0.55 -4.37 22.34
N GLN A 82 0.71 -3.05 22.20
CA GLN A 82 0.56 -2.09 23.30
C GLN A 82 -0.89 -1.61 23.48
N TYR A 83 -1.66 -1.53 22.39
CA TYR A 83 -3.05 -1.03 22.37
C TYR A 83 -3.96 -2.03 21.63
N PRO A 84 -4.03 -3.31 22.04
CA PRO A 84 -4.82 -4.33 21.34
C PRO A 84 -6.32 -4.02 21.24
N GLU A 85 -6.87 -3.25 22.18
CA GLU A 85 -8.27 -2.82 22.24
C GLU A 85 -8.66 -1.86 21.11
N ASN A 86 -7.69 -1.22 20.46
CA ASN A 86 -7.90 -0.30 19.34
C ASN A 86 -7.99 -1.02 17.98
N PHE A 87 -7.85 -2.35 17.94
CA PHE A 87 -7.89 -3.15 16.72
C PHE A 87 -9.16 -4.01 16.68
N GLY A 88 -9.78 -4.13 15.50
CA GLY A 88 -11.02 -4.87 15.30
C GLY A 88 -12.30 -4.17 15.78
N THR A 89 -12.25 -2.86 16.03
CA THR A 89 -13.38 -2.08 16.57
C THR A 89 -14.39 -1.64 15.50
N GLY A 90 -14.03 -1.78 14.23
CA GLY A 90 -14.74 -1.21 13.09
C GLY A 90 -14.57 0.31 12.95
N ASN A 91 -13.70 0.95 13.74
CA ASN A 91 -13.45 2.39 13.67
C ASN A 91 -11.99 2.69 13.33
N ALA A 92 -11.76 3.43 12.25
CA ALA A 92 -10.44 3.80 11.77
C ALA A 92 -9.67 4.69 12.75
N ASP A 93 -10.38 5.57 13.48
CA ASP A 93 -9.73 6.51 14.38
C ASP A 93 -9.00 5.82 15.53
N ASP A 94 -9.56 4.71 16.05
CA ASP A 94 -8.95 3.91 17.11
C ASP A 94 -7.60 3.36 16.66
N VAL A 95 -7.55 2.78 15.45
CA VAL A 95 -6.31 2.26 14.86
C VAL A 95 -5.30 3.39 14.66
N MET A 96 -5.76 4.56 14.20
CA MET A 96 -4.88 5.72 14.01
C MET A 96 -4.33 6.26 15.34
N ASP A 97 -5.13 6.24 16.41
CA ASP A 97 -4.67 6.58 17.75
C ASP A 97 -3.55 5.64 18.20
N ALA A 98 -3.76 4.33 18.07
CA ALA A 98 -2.75 3.34 18.45
C ALA A 98 -1.44 3.51 17.67
N LEU A 99 -1.53 3.71 16.35
CA LEU A 99 -0.35 3.95 15.51
C LEU A 99 0.35 5.26 15.87
N TYR A 100 -0.39 6.34 16.10
CA TYR A 100 0.17 7.61 16.51
C TYR A 100 0.90 7.51 17.87
N GLN A 101 0.32 6.80 18.85
CA GLN A 101 0.91 6.64 20.18
C GLN A 101 2.27 5.94 20.17
N VAL A 102 2.47 4.96 19.29
CA VAL A 102 3.76 4.25 19.15
C VAL A 102 4.70 4.91 18.13
N SER A 103 4.24 5.94 17.43
CA SER A 103 5.05 6.65 16.44
C SER A 103 5.97 7.68 17.09
N ASN A 104 7.16 7.86 16.51
CA ASN A 104 8.04 8.98 16.86
C ASN A 104 7.43 10.35 16.47
N TYR A 105 6.34 10.36 15.69
CA TYR A 105 5.68 11.59 15.25
C TYR A 105 5.06 12.37 16.42
N LYS A 106 4.75 11.70 17.54
CA LYS A 106 4.23 12.35 18.75
C LYS A 106 5.14 13.45 19.31
N GLY A 107 6.45 13.37 19.02
CA GLY A 107 7.43 14.41 19.38
C GLY A 107 7.55 15.54 18.35
N LEU A 108 6.88 15.44 17.20
CA LEU A 108 7.01 16.34 16.05
C LEU A 108 5.75 17.15 15.76
N GLY A 109 4.57 16.59 16.03
CA GLY A 109 3.30 17.24 15.72
C GLY A 109 2.12 16.50 16.31
N ASP A 110 0.91 16.98 16.02
CA ASP A 110 -0.33 16.37 16.48
C ASP A 110 -0.81 15.21 15.57
N LYS A 111 -1.93 14.58 15.95
CA LYS A 111 -2.54 13.47 15.21
C LYS A 111 -2.96 13.87 13.79
N ASN A 112 -3.43 15.10 13.57
CA ASN A 112 -3.86 15.55 12.25
C ASN A 112 -2.67 15.71 11.31
N ALA A 113 -1.58 16.30 11.80
CA ALA A 113 -0.32 16.38 11.06
C ALA A 113 0.25 14.98 10.77
N TYR A 114 0.12 14.04 11.71
CA TYR A 114 0.50 12.64 11.48
C TYR A 114 -0.34 11.99 10.37
N LEU A 115 -1.66 12.21 10.34
CA LEU A 115 -2.53 11.69 9.29
C LEU A 115 -2.19 12.27 7.91
N ASP A 116 -2.00 13.59 7.82
CA ASP A 116 -1.55 14.25 6.59
C ASP A 116 -0.22 13.63 6.12
N TYR A 117 0.72 13.39 7.04
CA TYR A 117 1.98 12.74 6.74
C TYR A 117 1.81 11.31 6.19
N LEU A 118 0.95 10.50 6.80
CA LEU A 118 0.69 9.14 6.33
C LEU A 118 0.08 9.14 4.92
N VAL A 119 -0.81 10.09 4.62
CA VAL A 119 -1.45 10.22 3.30
C VAL A 119 -0.45 10.68 2.24
N ASP A 120 0.38 11.68 2.56
CA ASP A 120 1.23 12.32 1.56
C ASP A 120 2.55 11.55 1.29
N HIS A 121 3.06 10.80 2.25
CA HIS A 121 4.43 10.26 2.18
C HIS A 121 4.53 8.75 2.31
N CYS A 122 3.62 8.09 3.02
CA CYS A 122 3.74 6.66 3.31
C CYS A 122 3.16 5.84 2.15
N CYS A 123 4.02 5.49 1.20
CA CYS A 123 3.70 4.55 0.11
C CYS A 123 4.85 3.59 -0.21
N CYS A 124 4.55 2.52 -0.95
CA CYS A 124 5.55 1.74 -1.66
C CYS A 124 5.16 1.56 -3.13
N TYR A 125 6.14 1.18 -3.95
CA TYR A 125 5.97 0.95 -5.38
C TYR A 125 6.32 -0.48 -5.76
N VAL A 126 5.56 -1.06 -6.68
CA VAL A 126 5.86 -2.33 -7.32
C VAL A 126 6.08 -2.09 -8.81
N VAL A 127 7.21 -2.56 -9.33
CA VAL A 127 7.58 -2.41 -10.75
C VAL A 127 8.02 -3.74 -11.31
N TYR A 128 7.47 -4.11 -12.46
CA TYR A 128 7.85 -5.33 -13.17
C TYR A 128 8.92 -5.05 -14.21
N ARG A 129 9.83 -6.00 -14.40
CA ARG A 129 10.77 -6.04 -15.53
C ARG A 129 10.67 -7.40 -16.21
N VAL A 130 10.31 -7.39 -17.49
CA VAL A 130 10.11 -8.60 -18.30
C VAL A 130 11.05 -8.52 -19.50
N ASN A 131 11.89 -9.53 -19.68
CA ASN A 131 12.86 -9.60 -20.79
C ASN A 131 13.72 -8.33 -20.94
N GLY A 132 14.08 -7.71 -19.82
CA GLY A 132 14.91 -6.51 -19.77
C GLY A 132 14.13 -5.18 -19.79
N GLU A 133 12.83 -5.18 -20.09
CA GLU A 133 12.01 -3.98 -20.19
C GLU A 133 11.16 -3.74 -18.94
N PHE A 134 11.12 -2.49 -18.46
CA PHE A 134 10.28 -2.10 -17.34
C PHE A 134 8.83 -1.86 -17.79
N GLY A 135 7.88 -2.42 -17.03
CA GLY A 135 6.45 -2.37 -17.32
C GLY A 135 5.67 -1.51 -16.32
N ASP A 136 4.38 -1.82 -16.16
CA ASP A 136 3.47 -1.08 -15.29
C ASP A 136 4.00 -0.87 -13.86
N VAL A 137 3.72 0.31 -13.31
CA VAL A 137 4.02 0.69 -11.92
C VAL A 137 2.75 0.66 -11.10
N LEU A 138 2.77 -0.07 -9.98
CA LEU A 138 1.75 -0.03 -8.93
C LEU A 138 2.28 0.79 -7.76
N ARG A 139 1.47 1.73 -7.28
CA ARG A 139 1.64 2.42 -6.00
C ARG A 139 0.68 1.85 -4.97
N ILE A 140 1.20 1.59 -3.78
CA ILE A 140 0.44 1.14 -2.62
C ILE A 140 0.62 2.19 -1.53
N ASP A 141 -0.40 3.03 -1.37
CA ASP A 141 -0.45 3.97 -0.26
C ASP A 141 -0.71 3.22 1.05
N LEU A 142 -0.19 3.70 2.17
CA LEU A 142 -0.55 3.18 3.49
C LEU A 142 -2.00 3.55 3.80
N LEU A 143 -2.33 4.83 3.59
CA LEU A 143 -3.61 5.47 3.84
C LEU A 143 -3.89 6.45 2.70
N ARG A 144 -5.12 6.50 2.16
CA ARG A 144 -5.53 7.59 1.25
C ARG A 144 -6.45 8.61 1.89
N ALA A 145 -7.42 8.13 2.67
CA ALA A 145 -8.32 8.99 3.43
C ALA A 145 -9.02 8.20 4.54
N ILE A 146 -9.53 8.94 5.50
CA ILE A 146 -10.49 8.46 6.51
C ILE A 146 -11.80 9.19 6.27
N LYS A 147 -12.92 8.47 6.21
CA LYS A 147 -14.24 9.05 5.97
C LYS A 147 -15.29 8.43 6.88
N PRO A 148 -16.38 9.14 7.22
CA PRO A 148 -17.50 8.55 7.95
C PRO A 148 -18.01 7.28 7.26
N ASN A 149 -18.28 6.25 8.04
CA ASN A 149 -18.82 4.99 7.54
C ASN A 149 -20.27 5.23 7.07
N ILE A 150 -20.59 4.72 5.88
CA ILE A 150 -21.88 4.95 5.23
C ILE A 150 -23.05 4.35 6.03
N ASN A 151 -22.82 3.22 6.70
CA ASN A 151 -23.83 2.49 7.46
C ASN A 151 -23.81 2.82 8.96
N THR A 152 -22.73 3.42 9.46
CA THR A 152 -22.50 3.68 10.89
C THR A 152 -21.79 5.02 11.05
N PRO A 153 -22.46 6.16 10.82
CA PRO A 153 -21.82 7.48 10.67
C PRO A 153 -21.01 7.96 11.88
N GLU A 154 -21.23 7.37 13.06
CA GLU A 154 -20.45 7.59 14.27
C GLU A 154 -19.05 6.94 14.25
N LYS A 155 -18.80 6.06 13.28
CA LYS A 155 -17.50 5.44 13.03
C LYS A 155 -16.90 5.92 11.72
N ASN A 156 -15.59 5.83 11.63
CA ASN A 156 -14.84 6.17 10.43
C ASN A 156 -14.26 4.93 9.75
N ASP A 157 -14.24 4.93 8.41
CA ASP A 157 -13.63 3.91 7.57
C ASP A 157 -12.33 4.40 6.95
N VAL A 158 -11.36 3.49 6.86
CA VAL A 158 -10.18 3.67 6.01
C VAL A 158 -10.57 3.47 4.55
N VAL A 159 -10.28 4.47 3.71
CA VAL A 159 -10.55 4.43 2.27
C VAL A 159 -9.28 4.05 1.52
N GLY A 160 -9.18 2.77 1.15
CA GLY A 160 -8.10 2.25 0.32
C GLY A 160 -6.70 2.27 0.95
N GLY A 161 -5.70 1.88 0.15
CA GLY A 161 -4.34 1.68 0.66
C GLY A 161 -4.20 0.40 1.49
N LEU A 162 -3.03 0.21 2.09
CA LEU A 162 -2.69 -0.99 2.84
C LEU A 162 -3.55 -1.13 4.10
N LEU A 163 -3.82 -0.06 4.85
CA LEU A 163 -4.64 -0.14 6.06
C LEU A 163 -6.07 -0.63 5.79
N HIS A 164 -6.64 -0.28 4.62
CA HIS A 164 -7.93 -0.84 4.19
C HIS A 164 -7.86 -2.34 3.92
N VAL A 165 -6.73 -2.83 3.40
CA VAL A 165 -6.48 -4.25 3.18
C VAL A 165 -6.34 -4.98 4.52
N LEU A 166 -5.57 -4.42 5.46
CA LEU A 166 -5.26 -5.04 6.75
C LEU A 166 -6.48 -5.34 7.62
N LYS A 167 -7.64 -4.71 7.36
CA LYS A 167 -8.88 -5.05 8.06
C LYS A 167 -9.33 -6.51 7.83
N HIS A 168 -8.85 -7.12 6.74
CA HIS A 168 -9.16 -8.50 6.38
C HIS A 168 -8.15 -9.51 6.94
N PHE A 169 -7.11 -9.07 7.65
CA PHE A 169 -6.00 -9.92 8.06
C PHE A 169 -5.70 -9.81 9.55
N SER A 170 -5.08 -10.86 10.05
CA SER A 170 -4.61 -10.96 11.42
C SER A 170 -3.15 -11.41 11.47
N LEU A 171 -2.50 -11.23 12.61
CA LEU A 171 -1.15 -11.72 12.90
C LEU A 171 -1.19 -12.38 14.27
N ASN A 172 -0.88 -13.68 14.33
CA ASN A 172 -1.01 -14.50 15.54
C ASN A 172 -2.40 -14.40 16.19
N GLY A 173 -3.46 -14.45 15.37
CA GLY A 173 -4.86 -14.38 15.79
C GLY A 173 -5.37 -12.98 16.18
N LYS A 174 -4.52 -11.95 16.11
CA LYS A 174 -4.87 -10.55 16.44
C LYS A 174 -5.11 -9.72 15.17
N ASN A 175 -6.20 -8.96 15.13
CA ASN A 175 -6.57 -8.15 13.96
C ASN A 175 -5.53 -7.07 13.65
N LEU A 176 -5.24 -6.83 12.37
CA LEU A 176 -4.22 -5.86 11.94
C LEU A 176 -4.76 -4.45 11.67
N ALA A 177 -6.08 -4.28 11.59
CA ALA A 177 -6.73 -2.96 11.50
C ALA A 177 -8.16 -3.02 12.07
N THR A 178 -9.13 -2.40 11.38
CA THR A 178 -10.48 -2.19 11.89
C THR A 178 -11.38 -3.42 11.85
N GLY A 179 -11.10 -4.39 10.99
CA GLY A 179 -11.96 -5.55 10.79
C GLY A 179 -11.73 -6.68 11.78
N THR A 180 -12.66 -7.63 11.81
CA THR A 180 -12.67 -8.77 12.74
C THR A 180 -12.33 -10.10 12.06
N ASP A 181 -11.96 -10.05 10.77
CA ASP A 181 -11.58 -11.24 10.01
C ASP A 181 -10.25 -11.80 10.54
N LYS A 182 -10.25 -13.09 10.88
CA LYS A 182 -9.05 -13.81 11.34
C LYS A 182 -8.39 -14.58 10.21
N ASN A 183 -7.75 -13.86 9.30
CA ASN A 183 -6.91 -14.45 8.26
C ASN A 183 -5.45 -14.21 8.61
N ASP A 184 -4.85 -15.16 9.34
CA ASP A 184 -3.49 -15.02 9.83
C ASP A 184 -2.48 -14.98 8.68
N VAL A 185 -1.63 -13.96 8.70
CA VAL A 185 -0.45 -13.85 7.84
C VAL A 185 0.82 -14.04 8.65
N PHE A 186 1.89 -14.44 7.96
CA PHE A 186 3.21 -14.58 8.57
C PHE A 186 3.77 -13.24 9.05
N ASP A 187 3.67 -12.21 8.20
CA ASP A 187 3.98 -10.82 8.53
C ASP A 187 3.22 -9.86 7.57
N VAL A 188 3.26 -8.56 7.85
CA VAL A 188 2.58 -7.54 7.04
C VAL A 188 3.25 -7.37 5.67
N SER A 189 4.57 -7.55 5.58
CA SER A 189 5.32 -7.42 4.32
C SER A 189 4.94 -8.50 3.30
N HIS A 190 4.56 -9.69 3.77
CA HIS A 190 4.08 -10.79 2.95
C HIS A 190 2.79 -10.43 2.22
N ILE A 191 1.91 -9.61 2.82
CA ILE A 191 0.70 -9.12 2.14
C ILE A 191 1.06 -8.28 0.91
N ILE A 192 2.11 -7.46 0.99
CA ILE A 192 2.57 -6.63 -0.13
C ILE A 192 3.15 -7.51 -1.24
N TYR A 193 3.90 -8.54 -0.88
CA TYR A 193 4.35 -9.55 -1.84
C TYR A 193 3.16 -10.23 -2.55
N LEU A 194 2.12 -10.62 -1.82
CA LEU A 194 0.91 -11.20 -2.42
C LEU A 194 0.21 -10.22 -3.37
N ILE A 195 0.07 -8.95 -2.96
CA ILE A 195 -0.48 -7.89 -3.80
C ILE A 195 0.34 -7.71 -5.09
N ALA A 196 1.67 -7.70 -4.99
CA ALA A 196 2.56 -7.63 -6.16
C ALA A 196 2.29 -8.81 -7.10
N MET A 197 2.31 -10.03 -6.58
CA MET A 197 2.05 -11.24 -7.37
C MET A 197 0.65 -11.27 -8.01
N ALA A 198 -0.36 -10.70 -7.34
CA ALA A 198 -1.69 -10.51 -7.91
C ALA A 198 -1.69 -9.44 -9.01
N PHE A 199 -0.98 -8.33 -8.83
CA PHE A 199 -0.89 -7.23 -9.80
C PHE A 199 -0.34 -7.69 -11.15
N ARG A 200 0.59 -8.65 -11.16
CA ARG A 200 1.07 -9.32 -12.38
C ARG A 200 -0.06 -9.96 -13.21
N GLN A 201 -1.08 -10.48 -12.53
CA GLN A 201 -2.20 -11.22 -13.12
C GLN A 201 -3.41 -10.33 -13.40
N LYS A 202 -3.25 -9.00 -13.25
CA LYS A 202 -4.35 -8.07 -13.41
C LYS A 202 -4.96 -8.14 -14.80
N ARG A 203 -6.28 -8.06 -14.84
CA ARG A 203 -7.08 -7.93 -16.07
C ARG A 203 -8.04 -6.75 -15.91
N THR A 204 -8.38 -6.13 -17.02
CA THR A 204 -9.38 -5.06 -17.04
C THR A 204 -10.75 -5.60 -16.63
N VAL A 205 -11.44 -4.88 -15.75
CA VAL A 205 -12.83 -5.19 -15.39
C VAL A 205 -13.74 -4.82 -16.57
N LYS A 206 -14.64 -5.73 -16.95
CA LYS A 206 -15.55 -5.54 -18.08
C LYS A 206 -16.34 -4.21 -17.93
N GLY A 207 -16.30 -3.39 -18.98
CA GLY A 207 -17.01 -2.10 -19.00
C GLY A 207 -16.29 -0.96 -18.27
N SER A 208 -15.04 -1.14 -17.83
CA SER A 208 -14.23 -0.10 -17.22
C SER A 208 -12.91 0.10 -17.98
N SER A 209 -12.49 1.35 -18.18
CA SER A 209 -11.18 1.69 -18.73
C SER A 209 -10.08 1.81 -17.68
N CYS A 210 -10.46 1.98 -16.41
CA CYS A 210 -9.53 2.34 -15.33
C CYS A 210 -9.59 1.36 -14.14
N LYS A 211 -10.44 0.33 -14.17
CA LYS A 211 -10.56 -0.65 -13.09
C LYS A 211 -9.99 -1.98 -13.54
N TYR A 212 -9.15 -2.55 -12.70
CA TYR A 212 -8.48 -3.81 -12.92
C TYR A 212 -8.68 -4.70 -11.72
N GLU A 213 -8.70 -6.01 -11.94
CA GLU A 213 -8.77 -7.00 -10.86
C GLU A 213 -7.82 -8.16 -11.16
N ALA A 214 -7.46 -8.90 -10.12
CA ALA A 214 -6.77 -10.16 -10.27
C ALA A 214 -7.31 -11.18 -9.27
N LEU A 215 -7.48 -12.42 -9.73
CA LEU A 215 -7.82 -13.57 -8.89
C LEU A 215 -6.59 -14.49 -8.82
N GLN A 216 -5.97 -14.56 -7.66
CA GLN A 216 -4.75 -15.32 -7.41
C GLN A 216 -5.12 -16.59 -6.62
N LYS A 217 -4.86 -17.77 -7.20
CA LYS A 217 -5.00 -19.03 -6.47
C LYS A 217 -3.83 -19.19 -5.48
N LEU A 218 -4.16 -19.39 -4.21
CA LEU A 218 -3.23 -19.62 -3.10
C LEU A 218 -3.61 -20.92 -2.39
N GLN A 219 -2.71 -21.46 -1.56
CA GLN A 219 -3.00 -22.68 -0.80
C GLN A 219 -4.17 -22.49 0.18
N SER A 220 -4.29 -21.29 0.75
CA SER A 220 -5.31 -20.90 1.72
C SER A 220 -6.62 -20.39 1.10
N GLY A 221 -6.75 -20.42 -0.23
CA GLY A 221 -7.94 -19.93 -0.95
C GLY A 221 -7.59 -19.06 -2.15
N THR A 222 -8.54 -18.22 -2.57
CA THR A 222 -8.33 -17.30 -3.69
C THR A 222 -8.15 -15.88 -3.18
N GLY A 223 -7.00 -15.26 -3.43
CA GLY A 223 -6.79 -13.83 -3.22
C GLY A 223 -7.47 -13.02 -4.33
N HIS A 224 -8.24 -12.00 -3.97
CA HIS A 224 -8.84 -11.06 -4.92
C HIS A 224 -8.23 -9.68 -4.71
N ALA A 225 -7.56 -9.16 -5.73
CA ALA A 225 -7.01 -7.81 -5.74
C ALA A 225 -7.83 -6.91 -6.66
N VAL A 226 -8.07 -5.67 -6.27
CA VAL A 226 -8.69 -4.64 -7.10
C VAL A 226 -7.76 -3.44 -7.20
N PHE A 227 -7.57 -2.95 -8.41
CA PHE A 227 -6.69 -1.84 -8.73
C PHE A 227 -7.42 -0.77 -9.53
N TYR A 228 -6.95 0.46 -9.39
CA TYR A 228 -7.34 1.61 -10.22
C TYR A 228 -6.12 2.06 -11.03
N ARG A 229 -6.28 2.28 -12.32
CA ARG A 229 -5.26 2.93 -13.16
C ARG A 229 -5.64 4.39 -13.32
N ASN A 230 -4.78 5.27 -12.85
CA ASN A 230 -4.94 6.70 -13.05
C ASN A 230 -4.63 7.05 -14.52
N PRO A 231 -5.57 7.65 -15.28
CA PRO A 231 -5.40 7.90 -16.71
C PRO A 231 -4.34 8.97 -17.01
N ASP A 232 -4.16 9.95 -16.11
CA ASP A 232 -3.26 11.09 -16.31
C ASP A 232 -1.78 10.69 -16.09
N THR A 233 -1.55 9.80 -15.12
CA THR A 233 -0.20 9.34 -14.77
C THR A 233 0.16 7.99 -15.40
N GLY A 234 -0.84 7.18 -15.76
CA GLY A 234 -0.68 5.79 -16.20
C GLY A 234 -0.37 4.80 -15.08
N VAL A 235 -0.29 5.27 -13.83
CA VAL A 235 0.12 4.49 -12.65
C VAL A 235 -1.09 3.79 -12.04
N TYR A 236 -0.86 2.59 -11.53
CA TYR A 236 -1.87 1.81 -10.85
C TYR A 236 -1.83 2.05 -9.35
N TYR A 237 -2.99 1.96 -8.70
CA TYR A 237 -3.18 2.15 -7.27
C TYR A 237 -3.95 0.96 -6.71
N LEU A 238 -3.54 0.48 -5.55
CA LEU A 238 -4.28 -0.55 -4.83
C LEU A 238 -5.58 0.00 -4.25
N ASN A 239 -6.71 -0.60 -4.62
CA ASN A 239 -7.98 -0.32 -3.95
C ASN A 239 -8.18 -1.25 -2.76
N THR A 240 -8.07 -2.56 -2.97
CA THR A 240 -8.20 -3.56 -1.90
C THR A 240 -7.57 -4.89 -2.31
N TYR A 241 -7.35 -5.74 -1.32
CA TYR A 241 -6.92 -7.12 -1.42
C TYR A 241 -7.52 -7.92 -0.26
N PHE A 242 -8.07 -9.10 -0.52
CA PHE A 242 -8.66 -9.98 0.50
C PHE A 242 -8.74 -11.42 0.00
N TYR A 243 -8.96 -12.38 0.91
CA TYR A 243 -9.30 -13.75 0.54
C TYR A 243 -10.80 -13.85 0.21
N ASP A 244 -11.12 -14.20 -1.04
CA ASP A 244 -12.50 -14.36 -1.50
C ASP A 244 -13.05 -15.72 -1.08
N LYS A 245 -13.98 -15.69 -0.13
CA LYS A 245 -14.63 -16.89 0.42
C LYS A 245 -15.54 -17.60 -0.58
N ARG A 246 -15.90 -16.98 -1.71
CA ARG A 246 -16.72 -17.61 -2.78
C ARG A 246 -15.96 -18.65 -3.59
N TYR A 247 -14.63 -18.66 -3.46
CA TYR A 247 -13.72 -19.57 -4.16
C TYR A 247 -12.88 -20.40 -3.18
N LEU A 248 -13.39 -20.58 -1.95
CA LEU A 248 -12.90 -21.55 -0.96
C LEU A 248 -13.59 -22.90 -1.15
#